data_AF-A0A427YD66-F1
#
_entry.id   AF-A0A427YD66-F1
#
_cell.length_a   1.000
_cell.length_b   1.000
_cell.length_c   1.000
_cell.angle_alpha   90.00
_cell.angle_beta   90.00
_cell.angle_gamma   90.00
#
_symmetry.space_group_name_H-M   'P 1'
#
loop_
_entity.id
_entity.type
_entity.pdbx_description
1 polymer ?
#
loop_
_entity_poly.entity_id
_entity_poly.type
_entity_poly.pdbx_seq_one_letter_code
_entity_poly.pdbx_strand_id
1 'polypeptide(L)'
;MAKVQTFPSAWEGVLSGLVEENDASGFLTTLGELIGAHHVPSRPHFQLLLYLAINPPLETTTQTPLSLLSSILSSHSSTSLSALLPCVPSSSREPAWFAWQAHSELERRVRTYLRPCVDEGIWALLWDRQKVEKGEKGLNGLRNDAGRNGVGKGKGKARANAADSDDEEEEEIEEKVVSAKGWELLEWFLDLWEKDRQECAKSDESDGSGCAYSRMLLDQFRRRGALQIDDAAAPLAVVRSSYSEAGYAVTATSSDRRSAVARLLSLLINTAICPNPPFHPGSLLLSLLSLLRTLPLNSLRLLLPTLRDLPPTVLSHLLTHAIEDLGGIRPSKTTERRRDPWRDFGDDRPFPAPKQEYVWTTLLPMKGSDTARLDLFKMCLASEMLQRYRRGWDFEAKDVSKIEASLGEGQEAKGVAELVQLMPL
;
A
#
# COMPACT_ATOMS: atom_id res chain seq x y z
N MET A 1 3.82 -31.40 20.20
CA MET A 1 4.44 -30.09 20.51
C MET A 1 5.82 -30.32 21.10
N ALA A 2 6.87 -30.26 20.28
CA ALA A 2 8.24 -30.30 20.79
C ALA A 2 8.52 -28.97 21.49
N LYS A 3 8.97 -29.02 22.76
CA LYS A 3 9.49 -27.84 23.45
C LYS A 3 10.70 -27.34 22.66
N VAL A 4 10.56 -26.18 22.02
CA VAL A 4 11.71 -25.41 21.51
C VAL A 4 12.63 -25.20 22.72
N GLN A 5 13.78 -25.86 22.73
CA GLN A 5 14.82 -25.58 23.71
C GLN A 5 15.37 -24.19 23.38
N THR A 6 14.80 -23.19 24.05
CA THR A 6 15.44 -21.88 24.18
C THR A 6 16.76 -22.09 24.92
N PHE A 7 17.88 -22.04 24.21
CA PHE A 7 19.20 -21.75 24.79
C PHE A 7 19.57 -20.30 24.43
N PRO A 8 19.02 -19.26 25.10
CA PRO A 8 18.99 -17.93 24.50
C PRO A 8 20.03 -16.94 25.06
N SER A 9 20.52 -17.07 26.30
CA SER A 9 21.21 -15.94 26.96
C SER A 9 22.68 -15.74 26.55
N ALA A 10 23.43 -16.83 26.28
CA ALA A 10 24.85 -16.71 25.98
C ALA A 10 25.11 -16.03 24.62
N TRP A 11 24.33 -16.41 23.60
CA TRP A 11 24.46 -15.84 22.26
C TRP A 11 23.90 -14.42 22.18
N GLU A 12 22.84 -14.12 22.93
CA GLU A 12 22.33 -12.77 23.05
C GLU A 12 23.40 -11.82 23.62
N GLY A 13 24.20 -12.29 24.59
CA GLY A 13 25.35 -11.55 25.10
C GLY A 13 26.44 -11.32 24.05
N VAL A 14 26.77 -12.32 23.22
CA VAL A 14 27.77 -12.18 22.14
C VAL A 14 27.30 -11.14 21.11
N LEU A 15 26.07 -11.26 20.62
CA LEU A 15 25.50 -10.32 19.67
C LEU A 15 25.41 -8.91 20.25
N SER A 16 25.01 -8.78 21.51
CA SER A 16 24.93 -7.47 22.18
C SER A 16 26.31 -6.85 22.37
N GLY A 17 27.35 -7.64 22.69
CA GLY A 17 28.73 -7.17 22.75
C GLY A 17 29.20 -6.57 21.42
N LEU A 18 28.92 -7.23 20.29
CA LEU A 18 29.25 -6.70 18.96
C LEU A 18 28.51 -5.39 18.66
N VAL A 19 27.25 -5.28 19.08
CA VAL A 19 26.45 -4.06 18.94
C VAL A 19 26.95 -2.92 19.85
N GLU A 20 27.43 -3.24 21.05
CA GLU A 20 28.09 -2.31 21.97
C GLU A 20 29.40 -1.78 21.41
N GLU A 21 30.17 -2.65 20.75
CA GLU A 21 31.43 -2.32 20.05
C GLU A 21 31.20 -1.61 18.70
N ASN A 22 29.93 -1.40 18.29
CA ASN A 22 29.55 -0.80 17.02
C ASN A 22 30.05 -1.60 15.78
N ASP A 23 30.28 -2.91 15.96
CA ASP A 23 30.69 -3.84 14.91
C ASP A 23 29.47 -4.47 14.22
N ALA A 24 28.88 -3.72 13.29
CA ALA A 24 27.76 -4.20 12.49
C ALA A 24 28.14 -5.39 11.59
N SER A 25 29.39 -5.47 11.14
CA SER A 25 29.88 -6.52 10.25
C SER A 25 30.00 -7.86 10.98
N GLY A 26 30.60 -7.84 12.17
CA GLY A 26 30.66 -8.98 13.08
C GLY A 26 29.25 -9.40 13.50
N PHE A 27 28.39 -8.46 13.86
CA PHE A 27 26.99 -8.75 14.21
C PHE A 27 26.27 -9.54 13.11
N LEU A 28 26.35 -9.11 11.84
CA LEU A 28 25.71 -9.80 10.73
C LEU A 28 26.27 -11.21 10.53
N THR A 29 27.60 -11.36 10.61
CA THR A 29 28.27 -12.66 10.43
C THR A 29 27.85 -13.64 11.52
N THR A 30 27.93 -13.22 12.79
CA THR A 30 27.55 -14.05 13.93
C THR A 30 26.05 -14.37 13.94
N LEU A 31 25.18 -13.39 13.63
CA LEU A 31 23.75 -13.63 13.52
C LEU A 31 23.44 -14.68 12.45
N GLY A 32 24.16 -14.63 11.33
CA GLY A 32 24.11 -15.61 10.26
C GLY A 32 24.38 -17.05 10.65
N GLU A 33 25.40 -17.25 11.48
CA GLU A 33 25.76 -18.57 11.99
C GLU A 33 24.70 -19.11 12.98
N LEU A 34 23.93 -18.21 13.60
CA LEU A 34 22.90 -18.54 14.58
C LEU A 34 21.51 -18.75 13.98
N ILE A 35 21.23 -18.21 12.78
CA ILE A 35 19.93 -18.37 12.15
C ILE A 35 19.69 -19.84 11.81
N GLY A 36 18.68 -20.41 12.45
CA GLY A 36 18.23 -21.78 12.24
C GLY A 36 16.85 -21.99 12.84
N ALA A 37 16.27 -23.18 12.63
CA ALA A 37 14.87 -23.47 12.99
C ALA A 37 14.50 -23.24 14.47
N HIS A 38 15.48 -23.14 15.38
CA HIS A 38 15.26 -23.03 16.82
C HIS A 38 15.61 -21.66 17.41
N HIS A 39 16.21 -20.75 16.64
CA HIS A 39 16.65 -19.45 17.14
C HIS A 39 15.94 -18.30 16.42
N VAL A 40 15.05 -17.62 17.14
CA VAL A 40 14.45 -16.37 16.69
C VAL A 40 15.25 -15.23 17.32
N PRO A 41 15.76 -14.26 16.52
CA PRO A 41 16.52 -13.14 17.05
C PRO A 41 15.72 -12.35 18.10
N SER A 42 16.43 -11.75 19.06
CA SER A 42 15.80 -10.81 20.00
C SER A 42 15.19 -9.64 19.22
N ARG A 43 14.22 -8.97 19.84
CA ARG A 43 13.57 -7.81 19.22
C ARG A 43 14.55 -6.67 18.87
N PRO A 44 15.47 -6.25 19.76
CA PRO A 44 16.49 -5.25 19.40
C PRO A 44 17.37 -5.70 18.23
N HIS A 45 17.79 -6.97 18.20
CA HIS A 45 18.63 -7.50 17.12
C HIS A 45 17.90 -7.55 15.79
N PHE A 46 16.62 -7.93 15.78
CA PHE A 46 15.79 -7.90 14.57
C PHE A 46 15.58 -6.47 14.06
N GLN A 47 15.38 -5.52 14.97
CA GLN A 47 15.24 -4.09 14.63
C GLN A 47 16.52 -3.47 14.08
N LEU A 48 17.68 -3.85 14.64
CA LEU A 48 18.97 -3.51 14.07
C LEU A 48 19.12 -4.09 12.66
N LEU A 49 18.70 -5.34 12.44
CA LEU A 49 18.75 -5.96 11.11
C LEU A 49 17.91 -5.21 10.07
N LEU A 50 16.70 -4.77 10.43
CA LEU A 50 15.87 -3.90 9.57
C LEU A 50 16.57 -2.56 9.27
N TYR A 51 17.20 -1.95 10.28
CA TYR A 51 17.97 -0.72 10.09
C TYR A 51 19.15 -0.92 9.14
N LEU A 52 19.90 -2.02 9.29
CA LEU A 52 21.04 -2.35 8.43
C LEU A 52 20.62 -2.73 7.01
N ALA A 53 19.41 -3.24 6.79
CA ALA A 53 18.88 -3.45 5.45
C ALA A 53 18.73 -2.13 4.67
N ILE A 54 18.40 -1.04 5.36
CA ILE A 54 18.34 0.30 4.75
C ILE A 54 19.70 1.01 4.75
N ASN A 55 20.49 0.81 5.81
CA ASN A 55 21.80 1.43 6.02
C ASN A 55 22.88 0.35 6.12
N PRO A 56 23.22 -0.33 5.01
CA PRO A 56 24.19 -1.42 5.04
C PRO A 56 25.57 -0.91 5.48
N PRO A 57 26.35 -1.72 6.21
CA PRO A 57 27.72 -1.36 6.55
C PRO A 57 28.56 -1.18 5.28
N LEU A 58 29.56 -0.30 5.35
CA LEU A 58 30.46 -0.03 4.22
C LEU A 58 31.40 -1.21 3.93
N GLU A 59 31.66 -2.02 4.94
CA GLU A 59 32.53 -3.18 4.85
C GLU A 59 31.79 -4.33 4.16
N THR A 60 32.50 -5.02 3.27
CA THR A 60 31.95 -6.19 2.58
C THR A 60 31.86 -7.36 3.54
N THR A 61 30.66 -7.63 4.04
CA THR A 61 30.34 -8.86 4.76
C THR A 61 29.97 -9.97 3.78
N THR A 62 30.24 -11.23 4.15
CA THR A 62 29.79 -12.40 3.38
C THR A 62 28.27 -12.53 3.37
N GLN A 63 27.61 -11.97 4.38
CA GLN A 63 26.16 -12.01 4.54
C GLN A 63 25.57 -10.62 4.48
N THR A 64 24.51 -10.47 3.68
CA THR A 64 23.78 -9.21 3.56
C THR A 64 22.59 -9.19 4.53
N PRO A 65 22.20 -8.04 5.09
CA PRO A 65 21.05 -7.94 5.98
C PRO A 65 19.76 -8.53 5.38
N LEU A 66 19.53 -8.31 4.08
CA LEU A 66 18.37 -8.88 3.38
C LEU A 66 18.44 -10.40 3.24
N SER A 67 19.62 -10.97 2.94
CA SER A 67 19.79 -12.42 2.91
C SER A 67 19.45 -13.06 4.26
N LEU A 68 19.83 -12.40 5.36
CA LEU A 68 19.49 -12.85 6.71
C LEU A 68 18.00 -12.76 7.01
N LEU A 69 17.37 -11.64 6.65
CA LEU A 69 15.93 -11.48 6.76
C LEU A 69 15.18 -12.57 5.97
N SER A 70 15.64 -12.90 4.76
CA SER A 70 15.08 -14.01 3.97
C SER A 70 15.33 -15.37 4.63
N SER A 71 16.51 -15.62 5.19
CA SER A 71 16.80 -16.85 5.94
C SER A 71 15.91 -17.01 7.17
N ILE A 72 15.71 -15.93 7.94
CA ILE A 72 14.78 -15.89 9.08
C ILE A 72 13.35 -16.17 8.59
N LEU A 73 12.92 -15.49 7.53
CA LEU A 73 11.58 -15.70 6.96
C LEU A 73 11.39 -17.14 6.48
N SER A 74 12.41 -17.78 5.92
CA SER A 74 12.31 -19.18 5.49
C SER A 74 12.25 -20.16 6.67
N SER A 75 12.89 -19.84 7.79
CA SER A 75 13.09 -20.75 8.92
C SER A 75 12.00 -20.68 9.99
N HIS A 76 11.22 -19.60 10.04
CA HIS A 76 10.26 -19.33 11.12
C HIS A 76 8.85 -19.03 10.60
N SER A 77 7.82 -19.31 11.40
CA SER A 77 6.42 -18.95 11.05
C SER A 77 6.20 -17.44 11.09
N SER A 78 5.26 -16.93 10.30
CA SER A 78 4.94 -15.49 10.26
C SER A 78 4.53 -14.97 11.65
N THR A 79 3.76 -15.79 12.36
CA THR A 79 3.26 -15.48 13.70
C THR A 79 4.39 -15.25 14.70
N SER A 80 5.49 -16.02 14.61
CA SER A 80 6.65 -15.86 15.49
C SER A 80 7.41 -14.54 15.25
N LEU A 81 7.35 -14.01 14.02
CA LEU A 81 8.00 -12.77 13.63
C LEU A 81 7.15 -11.53 13.91
N SER A 82 5.83 -11.69 14.06
CA SER A 82 4.88 -10.57 14.28
C SER A 82 5.25 -9.69 15.46
N ALA A 83 5.72 -10.26 16.57
CA ALA A 83 6.09 -9.53 17.77
C ALA A 83 7.43 -8.77 17.67
N LEU A 84 8.19 -8.97 16.59
CA LEU A 84 9.48 -8.33 16.35
C LEU A 84 9.34 -7.08 15.48
N LEU A 85 8.27 -7.00 14.69
CA LEU A 85 8.07 -5.95 13.70
C LEU A 85 7.61 -4.64 14.34
N PRO A 86 8.05 -3.50 13.80
CA PRO A 86 7.37 -2.24 14.03
C PRO A 86 5.90 -2.35 13.60
N CYS A 87 4.98 -1.93 14.46
CA CYS A 87 3.56 -1.84 14.16
C CYS A 87 2.96 -0.60 14.81
N VAL A 88 1.88 -0.08 14.23
CA VAL A 88 1.22 1.13 14.75
C VAL A 88 0.48 0.76 16.04
N PRO A 89 0.78 1.38 17.19
CA PRO A 89 0.11 1.03 18.43
C PRO A 89 -1.35 1.46 18.39
N SER A 90 -2.23 0.62 18.91
CA SER A 90 -3.66 0.95 19.11
C SER A 90 -3.89 2.01 20.20
N SER A 91 -2.84 2.40 20.93
CA SER A 91 -2.91 3.37 22.04
C SER A 91 -1.82 4.42 21.90
N SER A 92 -1.98 5.57 22.57
CA SER A 92 -0.98 6.64 22.60
C SER A 92 0.27 6.31 23.45
N ARG A 93 0.36 5.11 24.01
CA ARG A 93 1.54 4.67 24.76
C ARG A 93 2.64 4.19 23.81
N GLU A 94 3.88 4.35 24.24
CA GLU A 94 5.02 3.78 23.53
C GLU A 94 4.82 2.27 23.32
N PRO A 95 4.95 1.77 22.08
CA PRO A 95 4.68 0.38 21.80
C PRO A 95 5.70 -0.53 22.48
N ALA A 96 5.26 -1.71 22.91
CA ALA A 96 6.15 -2.70 23.53
C ALA A 96 7.33 -3.08 22.63
N TRP A 97 7.15 -2.99 21.31
CA TRP A 97 8.24 -3.26 20.39
C TRP A 97 9.36 -2.21 20.45
N PHE A 98 9.05 -0.98 20.87
CA PHE A 98 10.00 0.13 20.94
C PHE A 98 10.50 0.40 22.37
N ALA A 99 9.98 -0.29 23.40
CA ALA A 99 10.27 0.00 24.81
C ALA A 99 11.66 -0.46 25.33
N TRP A 100 12.57 -0.92 24.47
CA TRP A 100 13.91 -1.38 24.88
C TRP A 100 14.90 -0.20 25.04
N GLN A 101 15.89 -0.32 25.92
CA GLN A 101 16.84 0.77 26.19
C GLN A 101 18.05 0.68 25.26
N ALA A 102 18.41 1.80 24.62
CA ALA A 102 19.59 1.89 23.76
C ALA A 102 20.81 2.27 24.61
N HIS A 103 21.78 1.37 24.69
CA HIS A 103 23.02 1.52 25.45
C HIS A 103 24.16 1.97 24.56
N SER A 104 24.28 1.40 23.36
CA SER A 104 25.36 1.71 22.41
C SER A 104 25.03 2.87 21.47
N GLU A 105 26.04 3.39 20.77
CA GLU A 105 25.83 4.42 19.74
C GLU A 105 25.01 3.87 18.57
N LEU A 106 25.30 2.64 18.13
CA LEU A 106 24.55 1.96 17.08
C LEU A 106 23.08 1.83 17.45
N GLU A 107 22.79 1.36 18.66
CA GLU A 107 21.43 1.23 19.16
C GLU A 107 20.68 2.56 19.22
N ARG A 108 21.36 3.65 19.63
CA ARG A 108 20.76 4.99 19.61
C ARG A 108 20.43 5.44 18.20
N ARG A 109 21.28 5.14 17.22
CA ARG A 109 21.00 5.41 15.79
C ARG A 109 19.81 4.61 15.31
N VAL A 110 19.76 3.30 15.58
CA VAL A 110 18.63 2.41 15.25
C VAL A 110 17.34 2.95 15.87
N ARG A 111 17.34 3.25 17.17
CA ARG A 111 16.17 3.76 17.89
C ARG A 111 15.69 5.09 17.33
N THR A 112 16.61 6.01 17.02
CA THR A 112 16.29 7.28 16.36
C THR A 112 15.69 7.04 14.98
N TYR A 113 16.25 6.10 14.22
CA TYR A 113 15.77 5.74 12.90
C TYR A 113 14.36 5.12 12.95
N LEU A 114 14.08 4.21 13.88
CA LEU A 114 12.80 3.52 14.00
C LEU A 114 11.69 4.36 14.66
N ARG A 115 12.02 5.52 15.23
CA ARG A 115 11.04 6.36 15.94
C ARG A 115 9.81 6.74 15.11
N PRO A 116 9.92 7.14 13.82
CA PRO A 116 8.75 7.44 12.99
C PRO A 116 7.86 6.21 12.74
N CYS A 117 8.38 4.99 12.90
CA CYS A 117 7.58 3.77 12.78
C CYS A 117 6.55 3.60 13.90
N VAL A 118 6.65 4.39 14.98
CA VAL A 118 5.59 4.45 16.01
C VAL A 118 4.30 5.01 15.42
N ASP A 119 4.39 6.00 14.53
CA ASP A 119 3.21 6.65 13.95
C ASP A 119 2.83 6.05 12.58
N GLU A 120 3.83 5.67 11.78
CA GLU A 120 3.63 5.19 10.41
C GLU A 120 3.87 3.68 10.24
N GLY A 121 4.12 2.92 11.30
CA GLY A 121 4.46 1.49 11.19
C GLY A 121 5.72 1.27 10.34
N ILE A 122 5.80 0.14 9.64
CA ILE A 122 6.96 -0.14 8.77
C ILE A 122 7.09 0.81 7.57
N TRP A 123 6.04 1.54 7.20
CA TRP A 123 6.05 2.43 6.03
C TRP A 123 7.14 3.50 6.15
N ALA A 124 7.41 3.99 7.37
CA ALA A 124 8.48 4.93 7.67
C ALA A 124 9.90 4.43 7.37
N LEU A 125 10.11 3.13 7.16
CA LEU A 125 11.39 2.54 6.76
C LEU A 125 11.64 2.66 5.26
N LEU A 126 10.58 2.80 4.47
CA LEU A 126 10.65 2.72 3.01
C LEU A 126 11.03 4.09 2.38
N TRP A 127 10.67 5.18 3.05
CA TRP A 127 10.81 6.54 2.53
C TRP A 127 12.27 6.99 2.41
N ASP A 128 12.57 7.76 1.37
CA ASP A 128 13.84 8.45 1.18
C ASP A 128 13.92 9.69 2.09
N ARG A 129 14.58 9.52 3.25
CA ARG A 129 14.68 10.57 4.27
C ARG A 129 15.47 11.80 3.82
N GLN A 130 16.39 11.66 2.86
CA GLN A 130 17.17 12.81 2.38
C GLN A 130 16.29 13.85 1.68
N LYS A 131 15.18 13.42 1.09
CA LYS A 131 14.18 14.30 0.46
C LYS A 131 13.24 14.89 1.50
N VAL A 132 12.77 14.07 2.45
CA VAL A 132 11.84 14.49 3.52
C VAL A 132 12.44 15.60 4.40
N GLU A 133 13.71 15.49 4.80
CA GLU A 133 14.36 16.50 5.66
C GLU A 133 14.59 17.85 4.96
N LYS A 134 14.64 17.88 3.62
CA LYS A 134 14.78 19.12 2.86
C LYS A 134 13.47 19.89 2.79
N GLY A 135 12.33 19.20 2.69
CA GLY A 135 11.00 19.81 2.75
C GLY A 135 10.66 20.40 4.11
N GLU A 136 10.91 19.66 5.19
CA GLU A 136 10.61 20.13 6.55
C GLU A 136 11.42 21.36 6.95
N LYS A 137 12.66 21.49 6.46
CA LYS A 137 13.50 22.67 6.69
C LYS A 137 13.06 23.89 5.87
N GLY A 138 12.43 23.69 4.70
CA GLY A 138 11.83 24.76 3.90
C GLY A 138 10.63 25.40 4.60
N LEU A 139 9.76 24.58 5.20
CA LEU A 139 8.56 25.04 5.91
C LEU A 139 8.87 25.69 7.27
N ASN A 140 9.82 25.15 8.05
CA ASN A 140 10.20 25.75 9.34
C ASN A 140 11.11 26.98 9.20
N GLY A 141 11.74 27.21 8.04
CA GLY A 141 12.53 28.41 7.76
C GLY A 141 11.69 29.69 7.63
N LEU A 142 10.44 29.58 7.19
CA LEU A 142 9.53 30.73 7.02
C LEU A 142 8.86 31.19 8.32
N ARG A 143 8.83 30.34 9.35
CA ARG A 143 8.13 30.66 10.61
C ARG A 143 9.01 31.38 11.64
N ASN A 144 10.33 31.38 11.47
CA ASN A 144 11.27 31.94 12.47
C ASN A 144 11.88 33.29 12.12
N ASP A 145 11.62 33.87 10.93
CA ASP A 145 12.18 35.18 10.55
C ASP A 145 11.23 36.38 10.80
N ALA A 146 10.03 36.14 11.35
CA ALA A 146 9.09 37.20 11.75
C ALA A 146 9.20 37.61 13.24
N GLY A 147 10.28 37.23 13.94
CA GLY A 147 10.30 37.23 15.41
C GLY A 147 11.40 38.02 16.11
N ARG A 148 12.23 38.81 15.41
CA ARG A 148 13.33 39.52 16.09
C ARG A 148 13.59 40.92 15.54
N ASN A 149 12.65 41.83 15.76
CA ASN A 149 12.90 43.25 16.07
C ASN A 149 11.57 43.96 16.37
N GLY A 150 11.38 44.44 17.61
CA GLY A 150 10.21 45.27 17.91
C GLY A 150 9.87 45.40 19.38
N VAL A 151 10.66 46.18 20.12
CA VAL A 151 10.25 46.78 21.39
C VAL A 151 9.08 47.73 21.11
N GLY A 152 7.90 47.45 21.66
CA GLY A 152 6.73 48.31 21.49
C GLY A 152 5.55 47.96 22.40
N LYS A 153 5.47 48.66 23.54
CA LYS A 153 4.29 48.72 24.43
C LYS A 153 3.06 49.21 23.66
N GLY A 154 1.94 48.49 23.75
CA GLY A 154 0.63 49.00 23.29
C GLY A 154 -0.55 48.20 23.83
N LYS A 155 -1.19 48.72 24.88
CA LYS A 155 -2.55 48.32 25.33
C LYS A 155 -3.57 48.84 24.30
N GLY A 156 -4.44 47.97 23.79
CA GLY A 156 -5.55 48.38 22.91
C GLY A 156 -6.60 47.29 22.78
N LYS A 157 -7.87 47.67 22.91
CA LYS A 157 -9.07 46.86 23.11
C LYS A 157 -9.90 46.84 21.81
N ALA A 158 -10.59 45.71 21.58
CA ALA A 158 -11.86 45.54 20.83
C ALA A 158 -11.87 45.12 19.34
N ARG A 159 -12.56 43.97 19.16
CA ARG A 159 -13.64 43.60 18.19
C ARG A 159 -13.39 43.52 16.67
N ALA A 160 -13.58 42.27 16.20
CA ALA A 160 -14.42 41.81 15.09
C ALA A 160 -14.20 42.36 13.67
N ASN A 161 -13.78 41.48 12.75
CA ASN A 161 -14.65 41.05 11.65
C ASN A 161 -14.09 39.78 11.01
N ALA A 162 -14.96 38.77 10.91
CA ALA A 162 -14.79 37.60 10.09
C ALA A 162 -14.92 38.04 8.62
N ALA A 163 -13.84 37.86 7.86
CA ALA A 163 -13.90 37.68 6.43
C ALA A 163 -13.38 36.26 6.18
N ASP A 164 -14.36 35.40 5.98
CA ASP A 164 -14.25 34.01 5.56
C ASP A 164 -13.57 33.98 4.19
N SER A 165 -12.30 33.62 4.20
CA SER A 165 -11.46 33.38 3.04
C SER A 165 -10.89 32.00 3.26
N ASP A 166 -11.70 30.98 2.95
CA ASP A 166 -11.27 29.62 2.65
C ASP A 166 -10.35 29.68 1.41
N ASP A 167 -9.15 30.25 1.59
CA ASP A 167 -8.00 29.82 0.82
C ASP A 167 -7.53 28.55 1.51
N GLU A 168 -8.11 27.42 1.10
CA GLU A 168 -7.49 26.12 1.22
C GLU A 168 -6.15 26.22 0.47
N GLU A 169 -5.12 26.71 1.16
CA GLU A 169 -3.74 26.44 0.79
C GLU A 169 -3.64 24.91 0.75
N GLU A 170 -3.76 24.35 -0.46
CA GLU A 170 -3.35 22.99 -0.77
C GLU A 170 -1.89 22.93 -0.32
N GLU A 171 -1.67 22.53 0.95
CA GLU A 171 -0.37 22.12 1.43
C GLU A 171 0.07 21.09 0.41
N GLU A 172 1.03 21.47 -0.42
CA GLU A 172 1.62 20.60 -1.42
C GLU A 172 2.35 19.53 -0.61
N ILE A 173 1.61 18.48 -0.24
CA ILE A 173 2.13 17.37 0.57
C ILE A 173 3.26 16.80 -0.28
N GLU A 174 4.49 17.15 0.07
CA GLU A 174 5.66 16.69 -0.66
C GLU A 174 5.55 15.19 -0.86
N GLU A 175 5.56 14.77 -2.12
CA GLU A 175 5.26 13.40 -2.49
C GLU A 175 6.35 12.49 -1.90
N LYS A 176 6.00 11.69 -0.89
CA LYS A 176 6.92 10.74 -0.27
C LYS A 176 7.42 9.76 -1.33
N VAL A 177 8.75 9.74 -1.54
CA VAL A 177 9.40 8.82 -2.49
C VAL A 177 10.01 7.64 -1.74
N VAL A 178 9.83 6.43 -2.27
CA VAL A 178 10.45 5.21 -1.74
C VAL A 178 11.91 5.13 -2.17
N SER A 179 12.82 4.91 -1.21
CA SER A 179 14.26 4.77 -1.48
C SER A 179 14.57 3.44 -2.19
N ALA A 180 15.74 3.33 -2.83
CA ALA A 180 16.14 2.08 -3.48
C ALA A 180 16.19 0.88 -2.51
N LYS A 181 16.76 1.08 -1.32
CA LYS A 181 16.76 0.08 -0.24
C LYS A 181 15.38 -0.13 0.37
N GLY A 182 14.54 0.90 0.39
CA GLY A 182 13.12 0.78 0.73
C GLY A 182 12.37 -0.18 -0.18
N TRP A 183 12.64 -0.17 -1.49
CA TRP A 183 12.05 -1.14 -2.43
C TRP A 183 12.50 -2.59 -2.15
N GLU A 184 13.79 -2.80 -1.91
CA GLU A 184 14.31 -4.13 -1.56
C GLU A 184 13.69 -4.65 -0.24
N LEU A 185 13.55 -3.78 0.75
CA LEU A 185 12.91 -4.14 2.02
C LEU A 185 11.40 -4.36 1.88
N LEU A 186 10.72 -3.61 1.01
CA LEU A 186 9.30 -3.80 0.71
C LEU A 186 9.03 -5.19 0.13
N GLU A 187 9.86 -5.67 -0.80
CA GLU A 187 9.73 -7.03 -1.35
C GLU A 187 9.79 -8.08 -0.23
N TRP A 188 10.71 -7.92 0.72
CA TRP A 188 10.77 -8.80 1.88
C TRP A 188 9.50 -8.74 2.75
N PHE A 189 8.94 -7.54 2.98
CA PHE A 189 7.66 -7.41 3.69
C PHE A 189 6.49 -8.05 2.94
N LEU A 190 6.46 -7.94 1.61
CA LEU A 190 5.45 -8.60 0.77
C LEU A 190 5.54 -10.11 0.89
N ASP A 191 6.75 -10.69 0.81
CA ASP A 191 6.98 -12.12 1.02
C ASP A 191 6.49 -12.57 2.41
N LEU A 192 6.77 -11.76 3.43
CA LEU A 192 6.31 -12.02 4.80
C LEU A 192 4.79 -12.00 4.92
N TRP A 193 4.10 -11.00 4.36
CA TRP A 193 2.64 -10.90 4.44
C TRP A 193 1.94 -11.96 3.59
N GLU A 194 2.51 -12.33 2.45
CA GLU A 194 1.99 -13.45 1.65
C GLU A 194 2.14 -14.77 2.38
N LYS A 195 3.29 -14.99 3.04
CA LYS A 195 3.49 -16.15 3.93
C LYS A 195 2.48 -16.15 5.07
N ASP A 196 2.26 -15.00 5.72
CA ASP A 196 1.28 -14.84 6.80
C ASP A 196 -0.13 -15.19 6.35
N ARG A 197 -0.55 -14.68 5.18
CA ARG A 197 -1.84 -15.03 4.57
C ARG A 197 -1.96 -16.53 4.33
N GLN A 198 -0.92 -17.18 3.80
CA GLN A 198 -0.92 -18.61 3.53
C GLN A 198 -1.00 -19.45 4.82
N GLU A 199 -0.31 -19.03 5.88
CA GLU A 199 -0.36 -19.69 7.18
C GLU A 199 -1.74 -19.53 7.84
N CYS A 200 -2.33 -18.33 7.79
CA CYS A 200 -3.70 -18.07 8.28
C CYS A 200 -4.75 -18.88 7.52
N ALA A 201 -4.61 -19.01 6.20
CA ALA A 201 -5.52 -19.81 5.38
C ALA A 201 -5.51 -21.29 5.80
N LYS A 202 -4.33 -21.85 6.12
CA LYS A 202 -4.19 -23.26 6.56
C LYS A 202 -4.71 -23.51 7.96
N SER A 203 -4.55 -22.55 8.88
CA SER A 203 -5.03 -22.71 10.26
C SER A 203 -6.55 -22.68 10.36
N ASP A 204 -7.20 -21.88 9.52
CA ASP A 204 -8.64 -21.58 9.65
C ASP A 204 -9.52 -22.55 8.82
N GLU A 205 -8.94 -23.44 8.02
CA GLU A 205 -9.65 -24.54 7.34
C GLU A 205 -10.34 -25.49 8.34
N SER A 206 -9.83 -25.61 9.57
CA SER A 206 -10.47 -26.42 10.62
C SER A 206 -11.68 -25.75 11.27
N ASP A 207 -11.75 -24.41 11.24
CA ASP A 207 -12.76 -23.63 11.97
C ASP A 207 -13.82 -22.99 11.05
N GLY A 208 -13.73 -23.23 9.74
CA GLY A 208 -14.69 -22.76 8.73
C GLY A 208 -14.70 -21.25 8.50
N SER A 209 -13.75 -20.51 9.10
CA SER A 209 -13.69 -19.04 9.07
C SER A 209 -12.45 -18.50 8.34
N GLY A 210 -11.91 -19.27 7.39
CA GLY A 210 -10.72 -18.96 6.57
C GLY A 210 -10.40 -17.46 6.43
N CYS A 211 -9.43 -16.94 7.20
CA CYS A 211 -8.93 -15.58 7.00
C CYS A 211 -8.15 -15.52 5.67
N ALA A 212 -8.75 -14.91 4.65
CA ALA A 212 -8.13 -14.76 3.32
C ALA A 212 -7.11 -13.60 3.22
N TYR A 213 -6.68 -13.03 4.36
CA TYR A 213 -5.82 -11.85 4.41
C TYR A 213 -4.70 -11.98 5.46
N SER A 214 -3.63 -11.20 5.30
CA SER A 214 -2.55 -11.10 6.29
C SER A 214 -2.97 -10.24 7.48
N ARG A 215 -2.85 -10.78 8.69
CA ARG A 215 -3.08 -10.01 9.94
C ARG A 215 -1.92 -9.06 10.20
N MET A 216 -0.70 -9.49 9.89
CA MET A 216 0.50 -8.68 10.07
C MET A 216 0.50 -7.41 9.22
N LEU A 217 -0.07 -7.45 8.01
CA LEU A 217 -0.30 -6.26 7.20
C LEU A 217 -1.29 -5.30 7.88
N LEU A 218 -2.37 -5.82 8.46
CA LEU A 218 -3.38 -5.00 9.13
C LEU A 218 -2.85 -4.29 10.38
N ASP A 219 -1.83 -4.85 11.03
CA ASP A 219 -1.18 -4.23 12.19
C ASP A 219 -0.30 -3.03 11.79
N GLN A 220 -0.10 -2.80 10.49
CA GLN A 220 0.58 -1.61 9.96
C GLN A 220 -0.35 -0.41 9.78
N PHE A 221 -1.65 -0.58 10.06
CA PHE A 221 -2.63 0.49 9.98
C PHE A 221 -3.08 0.93 11.36
N ARG A 222 -3.32 2.23 11.51
CA ARG A 222 -3.86 2.78 12.74
C ARG A 222 -5.31 2.36 12.92
N ARG A 223 -5.60 1.61 13.98
CA ARG A 223 -6.97 1.26 14.36
C ARG A 223 -7.54 2.25 15.37
N ARG A 224 -8.75 2.76 15.12
CA ARG A 224 -9.49 3.60 16.08
C ARG A 224 -10.48 2.74 16.86
N GLY A 225 -9.98 2.05 17.88
CA GLY A 225 -10.80 1.17 18.72
C GLY A 225 -11.29 -0.06 17.95
N ALA A 226 -12.61 -0.31 18.00
CA ALA A 226 -13.25 -1.44 17.32
C ALA A 226 -13.71 -1.12 15.88
N LEU A 227 -13.43 0.09 15.37
CA LEU A 227 -13.78 0.48 14.01
C LEU A 227 -12.89 -0.23 12.99
N GLN A 228 -13.46 -0.49 11.81
CA GLN A 228 -12.69 -0.95 10.65
C GLN A 228 -11.62 0.07 10.27
N ILE A 229 -10.54 -0.43 9.68
CA ILE A 229 -9.49 0.43 9.12
C ILE A 229 -10.05 1.14 7.88
N ASP A 230 -9.79 2.43 7.75
CA ASP A 230 -10.32 3.26 6.66
C ASP A 230 -9.26 4.08 5.92
N ASP A 231 -8.00 4.02 6.35
CA ASP A 231 -6.90 4.80 5.77
C ASP A 231 -5.90 3.92 5.02
N ALA A 232 -5.82 4.13 3.70
CA ALA A 232 -4.86 3.46 2.81
C ALA A 232 -3.78 4.42 2.27
N ALA A 233 -3.60 5.61 2.86
CA ALA A 233 -2.72 6.64 2.32
C ALA A 233 -1.27 6.15 2.15
N ALA A 234 -0.70 5.48 3.16
CA ALA A 234 0.68 4.99 3.13
C ALA A 234 0.96 3.96 2.02
N PRO A 235 0.22 2.83 1.91
CA PRO A 235 0.46 1.87 0.84
C PRO A 235 0.16 2.47 -0.55
N LEU A 236 -0.82 3.37 -0.68
CA LEU A 236 -1.09 4.01 -1.97
C LEU A 236 -0.04 5.07 -2.34
N ALA A 237 0.64 5.69 -1.37
CA ALA A 237 1.81 6.53 -1.63
C ALA A 237 2.99 5.71 -2.19
N VAL A 238 3.20 4.48 -1.71
CA VAL A 238 4.15 3.53 -2.33
C VAL A 238 3.80 3.27 -3.79
N VAL A 239 2.50 3.06 -4.08
CA VAL A 239 2.03 2.87 -5.46
C VAL A 239 2.35 4.09 -6.31
N ARG A 240 2.02 5.32 -5.86
CA ARG A 240 2.38 6.55 -6.58
C ARG A 240 3.87 6.66 -6.83
N SER A 241 4.69 6.41 -5.81
CA SER A 241 6.15 6.48 -5.92
C SER A 241 6.73 5.52 -6.96
N SER A 242 6.07 4.39 -7.27
CA SER A 242 6.52 3.48 -8.33
C SER A 242 6.37 4.05 -9.74
N TYR A 243 5.51 5.06 -9.90
CA TYR A 243 5.17 5.69 -11.18
C TYR A 243 5.57 7.18 -11.27
N SER A 244 6.27 7.72 -10.28
CA SER A 244 6.75 9.11 -10.29
C SER A 244 7.90 9.31 -11.30
N GLU A 245 7.91 10.46 -11.96
CA GLU A 245 8.56 10.75 -13.26
C GLU A 245 10.09 10.69 -13.32
N ALA A 246 10.79 10.53 -12.20
CA ALA A 246 12.25 10.61 -12.15
C ALA A 246 13.02 9.43 -12.81
N GLY A 247 12.33 8.51 -13.49
CA GLY A 247 12.95 7.29 -14.01
C GLY A 247 12.18 6.57 -15.12
N TYR A 248 11.54 7.28 -16.05
CA TYR A 248 10.89 6.70 -17.24
C TYR A 248 11.85 5.99 -18.23
N ALA A 249 13.07 5.68 -17.83
CA ALA A 249 13.82 4.61 -18.48
C ALA A 249 13.18 3.29 -18.05
N VAL A 250 12.55 2.58 -19.00
CA VAL A 250 12.10 1.19 -18.87
C VAL A 250 13.33 0.31 -18.58
N THR A 251 13.77 0.35 -17.34
CA THR A 251 14.85 -0.49 -16.81
C THR A 251 14.22 -1.69 -16.12
N ALA A 252 14.96 -2.79 -16.00
CA ALA A 252 14.50 -3.98 -15.27
C ALA A 252 13.92 -3.63 -13.88
N THR A 253 14.54 -2.65 -13.20
CA THR A 253 14.10 -2.15 -11.89
C THR A 253 12.66 -1.59 -11.88
N SER A 254 12.17 -1.06 -13.00
CA SER A 254 10.78 -0.59 -13.12
C SER A 254 9.78 -1.73 -13.21
N SER A 255 10.18 -2.89 -13.74
CA SER A 255 9.32 -4.06 -13.83
C SER A 255 9.13 -4.69 -12.46
N ASP A 256 10.20 -4.85 -11.69
CA ASP A 256 10.17 -5.44 -10.35
C ASP A 256 9.28 -4.62 -9.41
N ARG A 257 9.45 -3.28 -9.42
CA ARG A 257 8.60 -2.37 -8.62
C ARG A 257 7.11 -2.48 -8.96
N ARG A 258 6.76 -2.66 -10.24
CA ARG A 258 5.37 -2.85 -10.65
C ARG A 258 4.81 -4.19 -10.17
N SER A 259 5.64 -5.24 -10.16
CA SER A 259 5.28 -6.52 -9.54
C SER A 259 5.01 -6.36 -8.04
N ALA A 260 5.90 -5.67 -7.31
CA ALA A 260 5.72 -5.36 -5.89
C ALA A 260 4.40 -4.63 -5.63
N VAL A 261 4.08 -3.64 -6.47
CA VAL A 261 2.84 -2.86 -6.38
C VAL A 261 1.60 -3.71 -6.64
N ALA A 262 1.65 -4.61 -7.63
CA ALA A 262 0.55 -5.53 -7.91
C ALA A 262 0.26 -6.43 -6.69
N ARG A 263 1.33 -7.00 -6.11
CA ARG A 263 1.26 -7.81 -4.88
C ARG A 263 0.70 -7.02 -3.70
N LEU A 264 1.21 -5.79 -3.49
CA LEU A 264 0.74 -4.89 -2.42
C LEU A 264 -0.75 -4.58 -2.56
N LEU A 265 -1.21 -4.21 -3.76
CA LEU A 265 -2.61 -3.91 -4.04
C LEU A 265 -3.49 -5.14 -3.85
N SER A 266 -3.04 -6.31 -4.30
CA SER A 266 -3.74 -7.58 -4.07
C SER A 266 -3.89 -7.89 -2.58
N LEU A 267 -2.81 -7.78 -1.81
CA LEU A 267 -2.84 -7.96 -0.35
C LEU A 267 -3.80 -6.98 0.33
N LEU A 268 -3.73 -5.69 -0.03
CA LEU A 268 -4.60 -4.65 0.53
C LEU A 268 -6.08 -4.92 0.20
N ILE A 269 -6.39 -5.26 -1.06
CA ILE A 269 -7.76 -5.54 -1.49
C ILE A 269 -8.32 -6.78 -0.80
N ASN A 270 -7.52 -7.83 -0.58
CA ASN A 270 -7.95 -9.02 0.17
C ASN A 270 -8.44 -8.71 1.59
N THR A 271 -7.97 -7.61 2.20
CA THR A 271 -8.46 -7.16 3.52
C THR A 271 -9.88 -6.57 3.49
N ALA A 272 -10.41 -6.26 2.31
CA ALA A 272 -11.69 -5.60 2.12
C ALA A 272 -12.76 -6.48 1.43
N ILE A 273 -12.41 -7.67 0.90
CA ILE A 273 -13.35 -8.53 0.16
C ILE A 273 -14.09 -9.54 1.06
N CYS A 274 -13.55 -9.84 2.25
CA CYS A 274 -14.16 -10.82 3.15
C CYS A 274 -15.55 -10.36 3.63
N PRO A 275 -16.48 -11.30 3.97
CA PRO A 275 -17.83 -10.95 4.44
C PRO A 275 -17.87 -9.99 5.63
N ASN A 276 -16.89 -10.12 6.54
CA ASN A 276 -16.65 -9.19 7.65
C ASN A 276 -15.26 -8.57 7.46
N PRO A 277 -15.12 -7.58 6.58
CA PRO A 277 -13.80 -7.10 6.20
C PRO A 277 -13.19 -6.27 7.33
N PRO A 278 -11.94 -6.51 7.74
CA PRO A 278 -11.25 -5.65 8.71
C PRO A 278 -10.96 -4.25 8.17
N PHE A 279 -10.85 -4.11 6.84
CA PHE A 279 -10.68 -2.84 6.16
C PHE A 279 -12.00 -2.41 5.52
N HIS A 280 -12.45 -1.19 5.78
CA HIS A 280 -13.72 -0.67 5.29
C HIS A 280 -13.71 -0.57 3.74
N PRO A 281 -14.54 -1.35 3.03
CA PRO A 281 -14.48 -1.45 1.57
C PRO A 281 -14.70 -0.12 0.85
N GLY A 282 -15.65 0.68 1.36
CA GLY A 282 -15.95 1.99 0.80
C GLY A 282 -14.76 2.95 0.91
N SER A 283 -14.03 2.95 2.02
CA SER A 283 -12.89 3.85 2.21
C SER A 283 -11.71 3.45 1.33
N LEU A 284 -11.47 2.15 1.18
CA LEU A 284 -10.47 1.64 0.24
C LEU A 284 -10.82 2.01 -1.20
N LEU A 285 -12.09 1.83 -1.61
CA LEU A 285 -12.57 2.24 -2.94
C LEU A 285 -12.29 3.72 -3.20
N LEU A 286 -12.68 4.61 -2.28
CA LEU A 286 -12.44 6.05 -2.41
C LEU A 286 -10.95 6.38 -2.56
N SER A 287 -10.11 5.71 -1.78
CA SER A 287 -8.66 5.90 -1.82
C SER A 287 -8.06 5.44 -3.15
N LEU A 288 -8.52 4.30 -3.67
CA LEU A 288 -8.13 3.79 -5.00
C LEU A 288 -8.63 4.70 -6.13
N LEU A 289 -9.85 5.23 -6.06
CA LEU A 289 -10.36 6.19 -7.04
C LEU A 289 -9.53 7.48 -7.03
N SER A 290 -9.16 7.98 -5.85
CA SER A 290 -8.27 9.12 -5.72
C SER A 290 -6.90 8.85 -6.36
N LEU A 291 -6.33 7.66 -6.14
CA LEU A 291 -5.10 7.23 -6.83
C LEU A 291 -5.29 7.24 -8.35
N LEU A 292 -6.34 6.60 -8.87
CA LEU A 292 -6.62 6.53 -10.30
C LEU A 292 -6.88 7.90 -10.95
N ARG A 293 -7.39 8.87 -10.18
CA ARG A 293 -7.61 10.26 -10.63
C ARG A 293 -6.33 11.10 -10.62
N THR A 294 -5.44 10.84 -9.68
CA THR A 294 -4.22 11.67 -9.49
C THR A 294 -3.05 11.21 -10.37
N LEU A 295 -3.01 9.93 -10.76
CA LEU A 295 -1.93 9.42 -11.60
C LEU A 295 -1.96 10.02 -13.03
N PRO A 296 -0.78 10.33 -13.61
CA PRO A 296 -0.66 10.66 -15.02
C PRO A 296 -1.19 9.53 -15.93
N LEU A 297 -1.70 9.88 -17.11
CA LEU A 297 -2.30 8.91 -18.03
C LEU A 297 -1.32 7.78 -18.43
N ASN A 298 -0.03 8.10 -18.60
CA ASN A 298 0.99 7.09 -18.90
C ASN A 298 1.19 6.11 -17.74
N SER A 299 1.24 6.62 -16.50
CA SER A 299 1.29 5.79 -15.29
C SER A 299 0.06 4.90 -15.17
N LEU A 300 -1.14 5.42 -15.48
CA LEU A 300 -2.37 4.63 -15.49
C LEU A 300 -2.33 3.48 -16.49
N ARG A 301 -1.84 3.73 -17.71
CA ARG A 301 -1.68 2.68 -18.73
C ARG A 301 -0.75 1.55 -18.26
N LEU A 302 0.23 1.85 -17.41
CA LEU A 302 1.12 0.85 -16.82
C LEU A 302 0.52 0.17 -15.59
N LEU A 303 -0.28 0.89 -14.80
CA LEU A 303 -0.94 0.35 -13.61
C LEU A 303 -2.10 -0.59 -13.97
N LEU A 304 -2.96 -0.24 -14.93
CA LEU A 304 -4.16 -1.01 -15.24
C LEU A 304 -3.88 -2.50 -15.57
N PRO A 305 -2.83 -2.86 -16.33
CA PRO A 305 -2.45 -4.27 -16.51
C PRO A 305 -2.15 -4.99 -15.19
N THR A 306 -1.50 -4.33 -14.23
CA THR A 306 -1.20 -4.92 -12.91
C THR A 306 -2.45 -5.13 -12.05
N LEU A 307 -3.52 -4.38 -12.31
CA LEU A 307 -4.80 -4.56 -11.62
C LEU A 307 -5.59 -5.77 -12.14
N ARG A 308 -5.21 -6.36 -13.29
CA ARG A 308 -5.88 -7.55 -13.85
C ARG A 308 -5.73 -8.80 -12.99
N ASP A 309 -4.71 -8.84 -12.14
CA ASP A 309 -4.50 -9.94 -11.20
C ASP A 309 -5.46 -9.88 -9.99
N LEU A 310 -6.23 -8.80 -9.87
CA LEU A 310 -7.26 -8.67 -8.85
C LEU A 310 -8.48 -9.55 -9.17
N PRO A 311 -9.30 -9.90 -8.17
CA PRO A 311 -10.57 -10.56 -8.42
C PRO A 311 -11.39 -9.75 -9.43
N PRO A 312 -11.90 -10.36 -10.52
CA PRO A 312 -12.55 -9.60 -11.59
C PRO A 312 -13.76 -8.77 -11.10
N THR A 313 -14.40 -9.16 -9.99
CA THR A 313 -15.54 -8.43 -9.39
C THR A 313 -15.09 -7.08 -8.87
N VAL A 314 -13.96 -7.07 -8.16
CA VAL A 314 -13.34 -5.87 -7.61
C VAL A 314 -12.89 -4.94 -8.73
N LEU A 315 -12.22 -5.48 -9.76
CA LEU A 315 -11.76 -4.68 -10.88
C LEU A 315 -12.93 -4.03 -11.64
N SER A 316 -13.97 -4.80 -11.98
CA SER A 316 -15.16 -4.24 -12.64
C SER A 316 -15.86 -3.19 -11.77
N HIS A 317 -15.93 -3.41 -10.46
CA HIS A 317 -16.51 -2.47 -9.51
C HIS A 317 -15.71 -1.15 -9.45
N LEU A 318 -14.39 -1.25 -9.31
CA LEU A 318 -13.48 -0.10 -9.29
C LEU A 318 -13.57 0.72 -10.58
N LEU A 319 -13.50 0.04 -11.74
CA LEU A 319 -13.59 0.70 -13.05
C LEU A 319 -14.95 1.36 -13.27
N THR A 320 -16.04 0.72 -12.84
CA THR A 320 -17.39 1.31 -12.88
C THR A 320 -17.42 2.63 -12.12
N HIS A 321 -16.92 2.63 -10.89
CA HIS A 321 -16.89 3.84 -10.08
C HIS A 321 -15.94 4.92 -10.64
N ALA A 322 -14.83 4.54 -11.26
CA ALA A 322 -13.93 5.48 -11.92
C ALA A 322 -14.59 6.16 -13.14
N ILE A 323 -15.36 5.41 -13.93
CA ILE A 323 -16.15 5.94 -15.05
C ILE A 323 -17.22 6.90 -14.55
N GLU A 324 -17.95 6.54 -13.48
CA GLU A 324 -18.98 7.41 -12.90
C GLU A 324 -18.42 8.72 -12.34
N ASP A 325 -17.23 8.67 -11.77
CA ASP A 325 -16.51 9.83 -11.22
C ASP A 325 -16.12 10.79 -12.36
N LEU A 326 -15.48 10.27 -13.41
CA LEU A 326 -15.07 11.05 -14.59
C LEU A 326 -16.24 11.56 -15.43
N GLY A 327 -17.36 10.82 -15.44
CA GLY A 327 -18.59 11.23 -16.09
C GLY A 327 -19.47 12.16 -15.25
N GLY A 328 -19.08 12.46 -14.02
CA GLY A 328 -19.80 13.39 -13.13
C GLY A 328 -21.16 12.90 -12.63
N ILE A 329 -21.49 11.61 -12.80
CA ILE A 329 -22.79 11.05 -12.37
C ILE A 329 -22.75 10.37 -11.00
N ARG A 330 -21.56 10.15 -10.45
CA ARG A 330 -21.36 9.41 -9.19
C ARG A 330 -22.18 9.96 -8.01
N PRO A 331 -22.32 11.28 -7.76
CA PRO A 331 -23.16 11.78 -6.67
C PRO A 331 -24.65 11.44 -6.83
N SER A 332 -25.15 11.54 -8.06
CA SER A 332 -26.52 11.15 -8.40
C SER A 332 -26.72 9.65 -8.18
N LYS A 333 -25.81 8.83 -8.70
CA LYS A 333 -25.85 7.37 -8.54
C LYS A 333 -25.74 6.91 -7.10
N THR A 334 -24.90 7.55 -6.31
CA THR A 334 -24.80 7.28 -4.87
C THR A 334 -26.13 7.56 -4.17
N THR A 335 -26.83 8.63 -4.56
CA THR A 335 -28.15 8.97 -4.01
C THR A 335 -29.22 7.97 -4.44
N GLU A 336 -29.20 7.52 -5.70
CA GLU A 336 -30.08 6.47 -6.20
C GLU A 336 -29.86 5.14 -5.46
N ARG A 337 -28.60 4.73 -5.25
CA ARG A 337 -28.25 3.49 -4.55
C ARG A 337 -28.56 3.51 -3.06
N ARG A 338 -28.67 4.68 -2.43
CA ARG A 338 -29.23 4.78 -1.07
C ARG A 338 -30.70 4.39 -1.00
N ARG A 339 -31.44 4.54 -2.11
CA ARG A 339 -32.85 4.15 -2.22
C ARG A 339 -33.02 2.71 -2.69
N ASP A 340 -32.20 2.30 -3.66
CA ASP A 340 -32.17 0.95 -4.21
C ASP A 340 -30.71 0.48 -4.40
N PRO A 341 -30.12 -0.19 -3.38
CA PRO A 341 -28.72 -0.62 -3.41
C PRO A 341 -28.39 -1.56 -4.57
N TRP A 342 -29.38 -2.30 -5.04
CA TRP A 342 -29.24 -3.34 -6.06
C TRP A 342 -29.49 -2.83 -7.47
N ARG A 343 -29.78 -1.54 -7.66
CA ARG A 343 -30.18 -1.01 -8.97
C ARG A 343 -29.13 -1.31 -10.05
N ASP A 344 -27.88 -0.94 -9.76
CA ASP A 344 -26.77 -0.97 -10.70
C ASP A 344 -25.86 -2.21 -10.53
N PHE A 345 -25.99 -2.95 -9.42
CA PHE A 345 -25.08 -4.04 -9.00
C PHE A 345 -25.82 -5.35 -8.67
N GLY A 346 -25.13 -6.48 -8.81
CA GLY A 346 -25.75 -7.81 -8.77
C GLY A 346 -25.93 -8.47 -7.39
N ASP A 347 -25.22 -8.03 -6.34
CA ASP A 347 -25.22 -8.71 -5.02
C ASP A 347 -24.72 -7.81 -3.88
N ASP A 348 -24.86 -8.29 -2.63
CA ASP A 348 -24.46 -7.63 -1.36
C ASP A 348 -23.00 -7.88 -0.95
N ARG A 349 -22.17 -8.43 -1.86
CA ARG A 349 -20.78 -8.69 -1.49
C ARG A 349 -20.00 -7.38 -1.46
N PRO A 350 -18.90 -7.31 -0.69
CA PRO A 350 -17.95 -6.23 -0.86
C PRO A 350 -17.44 -6.20 -2.31
N PHE A 351 -17.57 -5.05 -2.97
CA PHE A 351 -17.26 -4.85 -4.39
C PHE A 351 -18.10 -5.71 -5.35
N PRO A 352 -19.42 -5.49 -5.41
CA PRO A 352 -20.29 -6.27 -6.28
C PRO A 352 -20.00 -5.95 -7.76
N ALA A 353 -20.23 -6.94 -8.63
CA ALA A 353 -20.10 -6.73 -10.07
C ALA A 353 -21.22 -5.81 -10.59
N PRO A 354 -20.91 -4.89 -11.52
CA PRO A 354 -21.93 -4.07 -12.17
C PRO A 354 -22.85 -4.95 -13.02
N LYS A 355 -24.14 -4.59 -13.10
CA LYS A 355 -25.07 -5.25 -14.01
C LYS A 355 -24.70 -4.96 -15.45
N GLN A 356 -24.90 -5.96 -16.31
CA GLN A 356 -24.66 -5.87 -17.74
C GLN A 356 -25.37 -4.66 -18.38
N GLU A 357 -26.67 -4.55 -18.14
CA GLU A 357 -27.50 -3.47 -18.67
C GLU A 357 -26.94 -2.09 -18.27
N TYR A 358 -26.49 -1.96 -17.02
CA TYR A 358 -25.92 -0.71 -16.52
C TYR A 358 -24.65 -0.32 -17.28
N VAL A 359 -23.74 -1.27 -17.49
CA VAL A 359 -22.49 -1.04 -18.23
C VAL A 359 -22.77 -0.58 -19.66
N TRP A 360 -23.60 -1.33 -20.40
CA TRP A 360 -23.80 -1.07 -21.83
C TRP A 360 -24.67 0.15 -22.12
N THR A 361 -25.70 0.39 -21.31
CA THR A 361 -26.67 1.46 -21.57
C THR A 361 -26.27 2.80 -20.95
N THR A 362 -25.54 2.78 -19.84
CA THR A 362 -25.22 3.98 -19.07
C THR A 362 -23.74 4.32 -19.11
N LEU A 363 -22.86 3.36 -18.81
CA LEU A 363 -21.43 3.66 -18.59
C LEU A 363 -20.65 3.85 -19.90
N LEU A 364 -20.79 2.96 -20.88
CA LEU A 364 -20.01 3.08 -22.11
C LEU A 364 -20.40 4.27 -23.00
N PRO A 365 -21.70 4.62 -23.16
CA PRO A 365 -22.10 5.80 -23.92
C PRO A 365 -21.76 7.13 -23.24
N MET A 366 -21.30 7.08 -21.99
CA MET A 366 -21.03 8.27 -21.17
C MET A 366 -19.99 9.18 -21.79
N LYS A 367 -20.17 10.49 -21.64
CA LYS A 367 -19.16 11.50 -22.01
C LYS A 367 -18.67 12.17 -20.73
N GLY A 368 -17.39 12.48 -20.67
CA GLY A 368 -16.75 13.08 -19.49
C GLY A 368 -15.72 14.13 -19.88
N SER A 369 -15.17 14.80 -18.87
CA SER A 369 -14.23 15.91 -19.03
C SER A 369 -12.82 15.46 -19.45
N ASP A 370 -12.35 14.32 -18.94
CA ASP A 370 -11.08 13.68 -19.32
C ASP A 370 -11.38 12.48 -20.23
N THR A 371 -11.61 12.74 -21.52
CA THR A 371 -12.03 11.72 -22.50
C THR A 371 -11.02 10.59 -22.59
N ALA A 372 -9.72 10.90 -22.65
CA ALA A 372 -8.67 9.88 -22.79
C ALA A 372 -8.62 8.90 -21.60
N ARG A 373 -8.77 9.40 -20.37
CA ARG A 373 -8.82 8.54 -19.18
C ARG A 373 -10.13 7.78 -19.09
N LEU A 374 -11.24 8.44 -19.39
CA LEU A 374 -12.57 7.82 -19.42
C LEU A 374 -12.62 6.65 -20.40
N ASP A 375 -12.13 6.87 -21.63
CA ASP A 375 -12.12 5.85 -22.67
C ASP A 375 -11.18 4.70 -22.30
N LEU A 376 -10.02 4.98 -21.68
CA LEU A 376 -9.15 3.94 -21.12
C LEU A 376 -9.88 3.06 -20.08
N PHE A 377 -10.62 3.65 -19.14
CA PHE A 377 -11.37 2.87 -18.14
C PHE A 377 -12.54 2.09 -18.74
N LYS A 378 -13.29 2.69 -19.67
CA LYS A 378 -14.35 2.01 -20.43
C LYS A 378 -13.80 0.80 -21.18
N MET A 379 -12.65 0.97 -21.83
CA MET A 379 -11.96 -0.09 -22.56
C MET A 379 -11.58 -1.25 -21.66
N CYS A 380 -10.98 -0.96 -20.51
CA CYS A 380 -10.66 -1.98 -19.52
C CYS A 380 -11.92 -2.67 -18.99
N LEU A 381 -12.98 -1.92 -18.66
CA LEU A 381 -14.22 -2.49 -18.15
C LEU A 381 -14.89 -3.39 -19.18
N ALA A 382 -14.99 -2.96 -20.44
CA ALA A 382 -15.56 -3.74 -21.52
C ALA A 382 -14.77 -5.05 -21.75
N SER A 383 -13.43 -4.97 -21.72
CA SER A 383 -12.55 -6.14 -21.81
C SER A 383 -12.80 -7.14 -20.67
N GLU A 384 -12.86 -6.67 -19.42
CA GLU A 384 -13.11 -7.52 -18.25
C GLU A 384 -14.49 -8.18 -18.31
N MET A 385 -15.50 -7.41 -18.72
CA MET A 385 -16.86 -7.93 -18.90
C MET A 385 -16.88 -9.02 -19.98
N LEU A 386 -16.27 -8.78 -21.15
CA LEU A 386 -16.14 -9.78 -22.24
C LEU A 386 -15.44 -11.08 -21.81
N GLN A 387 -14.38 -10.99 -21.02
CA GLN A 387 -13.68 -12.17 -20.52
C GLN A 387 -14.54 -13.01 -19.57
N ARG A 388 -15.35 -12.35 -18.73
CA ARG A 388 -16.32 -13.05 -17.86
C ARG A 388 -17.40 -13.76 -18.65
N TYR A 389 -17.91 -13.12 -19.71
CA TYR A 389 -18.94 -13.71 -20.57
C TYR A 389 -18.49 -14.99 -21.26
N ARG A 390 -17.25 -15.02 -21.80
CA ARG A 390 -16.68 -16.24 -22.41
C ARG A 390 -16.67 -17.46 -21.48
N ARG A 391 -16.75 -17.26 -20.17
CA ARG A 391 -16.67 -18.33 -19.16
C ARG A 391 -18.04 -18.82 -18.64
N GLY A 392 -19.17 -18.36 -19.18
CA GLY A 392 -20.45 -19.01 -18.87
C GLY A 392 -21.75 -18.23 -19.07
N TRP A 393 -21.79 -17.16 -19.86
CA TRP A 393 -23.03 -16.42 -20.15
C TRP A 393 -23.24 -16.33 -21.67
N ASP A 394 -24.41 -16.74 -22.15
CA ASP A 394 -24.75 -16.77 -23.59
C ASP A 394 -24.74 -15.35 -24.17
N PHE A 395 -23.83 -15.10 -25.12
CA PHE A 395 -23.69 -13.83 -25.82
C PHE A 395 -24.33 -13.94 -27.20
N GLU A 396 -25.34 -13.12 -27.50
CA GLU A 396 -25.84 -12.99 -28.86
C GLU A 396 -24.86 -12.12 -29.68
N ALA A 397 -24.57 -12.51 -30.93
CA ALA A 397 -23.67 -11.75 -31.82
C ALA A 397 -24.05 -10.25 -31.97
N LYS A 398 -25.32 -9.91 -31.73
CA LYS A 398 -25.85 -8.53 -31.73
C LYS A 398 -25.22 -7.65 -30.65
N ASP A 399 -24.72 -8.22 -29.57
CA ASP A 399 -24.13 -7.45 -28.49
C ASP A 399 -22.70 -7.01 -28.80
N VAL A 400 -21.93 -7.78 -29.59
CA VAL A 400 -20.58 -7.36 -30.04
C VAL A 400 -20.68 -6.13 -30.93
N SER A 401 -21.63 -6.12 -31.87
CA SER A 401 -21.86 -4.97 -32.74
C SER A 401 -22.31 -3.72 -31.99
N LYS A 402 -23.00 -3.85 -30.84
CA LYS A 402 -23.31 -2.70 -29.96
C LYS A 402 -22.07 -2.15 -29.26
N ILE A 403 -21.11 -3.01 -28.91
CA ILE A 403 -19.83 -2.59 -28.31
C ILE A 403 -19.05 -1.77 -29.33
N GLU A 404 -18.89 -2.29 -30.54
CA GLU A 404 -18.20 -1.59 -31.62
C GLU A 404 -18.89 -0.26 -31.96
N ALA A 405 -20.23 -0.25 -32.01
CA ALA A 405 -20.99 0.97 -32.27
C ALA A 405 -20.92 2.00 -31.13
N SER A 406 -20.86 1.56 -29.86
CA SER A 406 -20.82 2.46 -28.69
C SER A 406 -19.43 3.05 -28.41
N LEU A 407 -18.37 2.37 -28.85
CA LEU A 407 -16.99 2.86 -28.76
C LEU A 407 -16.61 3.82 -29.91
N GLY A 408 -17.51 4.00 -30.89
CA GLY A 408 -17.38 4.99 -31.97
C GLY A 408 -16.51 4.54 -33.15
N GLU A 409 -16.76 5.12 -34.33
CA GLU A 409 -15.94 4.93 -35.54
C GLU A 409 -14.63 5.72 -35.43
N GLY A 410 -13.73 5.30 -34.54
CA GLY A 410 -12.40 5.90 -34.36
C GLY A 410 -11.29 4.84 -34.36
N GLN A 411 -10.02 5.27 -34.49
CA GLN A 411 -8.84 4.38 -34.39
C GLN A 411 -8.83 3.53 -33.09
N GLU A 412 -9.60 3.92 -32.08
CA GLU A 412 -9.78 3.24 -30.81
C GLU A 412 -10.61 1.94 -30.92
N ALA A 413 -11.60 1.86 -31.83
CA ALA A 413 -12.35 0.63 -32.11
C ALA A 413 -11.45 -0.48 -32.69
N LYS A 414 -10.48 -0.10 -33.53
CA LYS A 414 -9.42 -1.01 -34.00
C LYS A 414 -8.51 -1.47 -32.85
N GLY A 415 -8.20 -0.58 -31.91
CA GLY A 415 -7.45 -0.91 -30.70
C GLY A 415 -8.14 -1.94 -29.81
N VAL A 416 -9.48 -1.94 -29.76
CA VAL A 416 -10.28 -2.96 -29.05
C VAL A 416 -10.19 -4.30 -29.74
N ALA A 417 -10.38 -4.32 -31.07
CA ALA A 417 -10.28 -5.54 -31.86
C ALA A 417 -8.86 -6.12 -31.81
N GLU A 418 -7.83 -5.27 -31.84
CA GLU A 418 -6.42 -5.67 -31.67
C GLU A 418 -6.11 -6.11 -30.23
N LEU A 419 -6.63 -5.45 -29.18
CA LEU A 419 -6.52 -5.92 -27.79
C LEU A 419 -7.25 -7.24 -27.57
N VAL A 420 -8.39 -7.45 -28.23
CA VAL A 420 -9.14 -8.72 -28.21
C VAL A 420 -8.39 -9.83 -28.96
N GLN A 421 -7.61 -9.50 -29.99
CA GLN A 421 -6.78 -10.43 -30.78
C GLN A 421 -5.38 -10.69 -30.20
N LEU A 422 -4.81 -9.74 -29.44
CA LEU A 422 -3.50 -9.86 -28.79
C LEU A 422 -3.56 -10.55 -27.42
N MET A 423 -4.76 -10.88 -26.92
CA MET A 423 -4.92 -11.72 -25.74
C MET A 423 -4.72 -13.19 -26.13
N PRO A 424 -3.80 -13.93 -25.48
CA PRO A 424 -3.61 -15.35 -25.77
C PRO A 424 -4.93 -16.09 -25.52
N LEU A 425 -5.27 -16.95 -26.49
CA LEU A 425 -6.39 -17.90 -26.44
C LEU A 425 -6.29 -18.84 -25.24
#